data_AF-A0A0C3LLC1-F1
#
_entry.id   AF-A0A0C3LLC1-F1
#
_cell.length_a   1.000
_cell.length_b   1.000
_cell.length_c   1.000
_cell.angle_alpha   90.00
_cell.angle_beta   90.00
_cell.angle_gamma   90.00
#
_symmetry.space_group_name_H-M   'P 1'
#
loop_
_entity.id
_entity.type
_entity.pdbx_description
1 polymer ?
#
loop_
_entity_poly.entity_id
_entity_poly.type
_entity_poly.pdbx_seq_one_letter_code
_entity_poly.pdbx_strand_id
1 'polypeptide(L)'
;MRFAIVVFFAASLASAYTIFKRQDAPACATTCFAQSDFSPCNSTDTACICLNQKFLTALATCTEASCSEQDLQAAEAAGTATCQAAGVNLQEPFPACAQPCVANANSSTCAADDDTCLCKDPNYIGPIVKCIHSSCSGQDLTTAETVGTALCRANGVDITSIAQSAAAA
;
A
#
# COMPACT_ATOMS: atom_id res chain seq x y z
N MET A 1 -19.11 40.34 -11.94
CA MET A 1 -17.81 39.84 -11.42
C MET A 1 -18.09 38.61 -10.59
N ARG A 2 -17.84 37.41 -11.13
CA ARG A 2 -17.96 36.16 -10.37
C ARG A 2 -16.53 35.71 -10.03
N PHE A 3 -16.16 35.85 -8.77
CA PHE A 3 -14.87 35.35 -8.25
C PHE A 3 -14.97 33.83 -8.11
N ALA A 4 -14.30 33.10 -8.99
CA ALA A 4 -14.07 31.67 -8.82
C ALA A 4 -12.91 31.50 -7.83
N ILE A 5 -13.22 31.10 -6.60
CA ILE A 5 -12.21 30.70 -5.60
C ILE A 5 -11.80 29.27 -5.96
N VAL A 6 -10.67 29.13 -6.65
CA VAL A 6 -10.04 27.83 -6.87
C VAL A 6 -9.33 27.45 -5.58
N VAL A 7 -9.94 26.57 -4.79
CA VAL A 7 -9.31 25.96 -3.61
C VAL A 7 -8.29 24.94 -4.12
N PHE A 8 -7.03 25.35 -4.24
CA PHE A 8 -5.92 24.42 -4.36
C PHE A 8 -5.76 23.71 -3.00
N PHE A 9 -6.29 22.50 -2.87
CA PHE A 9 -5.83 21.58 -1.83
C PHE A 9 -4.38 21.23 -2.16
N ALA A 10 -3.43 21.97 -1.58
CA ALA A 10 -2.06 21.51 -1.50
C ALA A 10 -2.09 20.25 -0.61
N ALA A 11 -2.22 19.08 -1.24
CA ALA A 11 -1.98 17.82 -0.57
C ALA A 11 -0.55 17.87 -0.06
N SER A 12 -0.37 18.14 1.22
CA SER A 12 0.91 18.07 1.88
C SER A 12 1.43 16.66 1.67
N LEU A 13 2.41 16.49 0.78
CA LEU A 13 3.11 15.23 0.53
C LEU A 13 3.98 14.92 1.77
N ALA A 14 3.32 14.59 2.87
CA ALA A 14 3.95 14.14 4.08
C ALA A 14 4.57 12.77 3.79
N SER A 15 5.88 12.63 3.97
CA SER A 15 6.53 11.33 3.84
C SER A 15 5.98 10.37 4.89
N ALA A 16 6.01 9.06 4.60
CA ALA A 16 5.55 8.03 5.53
C ALA A 16 6.19 8.20 6.92
N TYR A 17 7.45 8.63 6.97
CA TYR A 17 8.17 8.94 8.21
C TYR A 17 7.51 10.02 9.07
N THR A 18 7.06 11.11 8.45
CA THR A 18 6.43 12.22 9.19
C THR A 18 5.07 11.84 9.74
N ILE A 19 4.33 10.96 9.04
CA ILE A 19 3.06 10.42 9.52
C ILE A 19 3.34 9.46 10.67
N PHE A 20 4.29 8.54 10.50
CA PHE A 20 4.70 7.60 11.54
C PHE A 20 5.10 8.29 12.86
N LYS A 21 5.88 9.38 12.77
CA LYS A 21 6.22 10.19 13.94
C LYS A 21 5.03 10.88 14.62
N ARG A 22 3.97 11.19 13.87
CA ARG A 22 2.74 11.79 14.43
C ARG A 22 1.84 10.77 15.12
N GLN A 23 2.04 9.48 14.87
CA GLN A 23 1.32 8.39 15.52
C GLN A 23 1.97 7.96 16.85
N ASP A 24 2.66 8.88 17.54
CA ASP A 24 3.36 8.63 18.81
C ASP A 24 4.36 7.45 18.79
N ALA A 25 4.99 7.20 17.65
CA ALA A 25 5.98 6.13 17.52
C ALA A 25 7.20 6.35 18.44
N PRO A 26 7.70 5.31 19.14
CA PRO A 26 8.84 5.44 20.04
C PRO A 26 10.14 5.76 19.29
N ALA A 27 11.08 6.40 19.99
CA ALA A 27 12.33 6.87 19.39
C ALA A 27 13.14 5.75 18.70
N CYS A 28 13.18 4.56 19.30
CA CYS A 28 13.85 3.39 18.71
C CYS A 28 13.25 3.02 17.34
N ALA A 29 11.91 2.98 17.23
CA ALA A 29 11.23 2.65 15.98
C ALA A 29 11.38 3.74 14.93
N THR A 30 11.34 5.02 15.34
CA THR A 30 11.61 6.12 14.40
C THR A 30 13.06 6.13 13.89
N THR A 31 14.00 5.59 14.66
CA THR A 31 15.40 5.43 14.21
C THR A 31 15.48 4.32 13.16
N CYS A 32 14.88 3.16 13.46
CA CYS A 32 14.81 2.03 12.52
C CYS A 32 14.14 2.42 11.20
N PHE A 33 13.01 3.13 11.26
CA PHE A 33 12.31 3.60 10.06
C PHE A 33 13.20 4.53 9.22
N ALA A 34 13.90 5.48 9.86
CA ALA A 34 14.74 6.44 9.14
C ALA A 34 15.96 5.82 8.44
N GLN A 35 16.40 4.64 8.90
CA GLN A 35 17.53 3.91 8.32
C GLN A 35 17.11 2.85 7.30
N SER A 36 15.80 2.60 7.17
CA SER A 36 15.28 1.55 6.31
C SER A 36 15.37 1.91 4.83
N ASP A 37 15.51 0.90 3.99
CA ASP A 37 15.37 1.02 2.54
C ASP A 37 13.90 0.82 2.15
N PHE A 38 13.31 1.83 1.49
CA PHE A 38 11.93 1.76 1.00
C PHE A 38 11.84 1.14 -0.39
N SER A 39 12.97 0.96 -1.09
CA SER A 39 13.00 0.45 -2.45
C SER A 39 12.22 -0.86 -2.58
N PRO A 40 11.38 -1.01 -3.62
CA PRO A 40 11.20 -0.11 -4.78
C PRO A 40 10.24 1.07 -4.57
N CYS A 41 9.64 1.23 -3.38
CA CYS A 41 8.68 2.29 -3.10
C CYS A 41 9.34 3.66 -2.97
N ASN A 42 8.61 4.71 -3.34
CA ASN A 42 8.99 6.08 -3.00
C ASN A 42 8.72 6.34 -1.51
N SER A 43 9.59 7.10 -0.84
CA SER A 43 9.42 7.53 0.57
C SER A 43 8.11 8.27 0.88
N THR A 44 7.40 8.79 -0.12
CA THR A 44 6.08 9.43 0.02
C THR A 44 4.92 8.50 -0.34
N ASP A 45 5.19 7.32 -0.91
CA ASP A 45 4.18 6.32 -1.26
C ASP A 45 3.94 5.39 -0.07
N THR A 46 3.24 5.92 0.92
CA THR A 46 2.97 5.22 2.19
C THR A 46 2.25 3.89 1.96
N ALA A 47 1.31 3.82 1.00
CA ALA A 47 0.60 2.58 0.68
C ALA A 47 1.55 1.51 0.13
N CYS A 48 2.47 1.88 -0.78
CA CYS A 48 3.51 0.96 -1.27
C CYS A 48 4.43 0.50 -0.14
N ILE A 49 4.91 1.43 0.69
CA ILE A 49 5.79 1.10 1.83
C ILE A 49 5.11 0.10 2.77
N CYS A 50 3.83 0.30 3.07
CA CYS A 50 3.03 -0.60 3.92
C CYS A 50 2.81 -2.00 3.35
N LEU A 51 3.02 -2.20 2.04
CA LEU A 51 2.89 -3.51 1.38
C LEU A 51 4.25 -4.07 0.96
N ASN A 52 5.35 -3.37 1.24
CA ASN A 52 6.71 -3.83 0.93
C ASN A 52 7.21 -4.77 2.03
N GLN A 53 7.09 -6.08 1.77
CA GLN A 53 7.51 -7.12 2.71
C GLN A 53 9.00 -7.04 3.09
N LYS A 54 9.89 -6.60 2.17
CA LYS A 54 11.32 -6.44 2.47
C LYS A 54 11.55 -5.34 3.50
N PHE A 55 10.87 -4.21 3.31
CA PHE A 55 10.89 -3.10 4.26
C PHE A 55 10.30 -3.51 5.61
N LEU A 56 9.11 -4.12 5.63
CA LEU A 56 8.44 -4.52 6.88
C LEU A 56 9.30 -5.51 7.68
N THR A 57 9.92 -6.49 7.02
CA THR A 57 10.81 -7.46 7.66
C THR A 57 12.05 -6.79 8.25
N ALA A 58 12.66 -5.87 7.51
CA ALA A 58 13.84 -5.14 7.97
C ALA A 58 13.52 -4.21 9.15
N LEU A 59 12.38 -3.51 9.08
CA LEU A 59 11.89 -2.66 10.16
C LEU A 59 11.63 -3.49 11.42
N ALA A 60 10.90 -4.60 11.30
CA ALA A 60 10.61 -5.51 12.41
C ALA A 60 11.90 -6.01 13.07
N THR A 61 12.86 -6.48 12.27
CA THR A 61 14.17 -6.95 12.75
C THR A 61 14.92 -5.86 13.52
N CYS A 62 14.93 -4.62 13.00
CA CYS A 62 15.58 -3.51 13.69
C CYS A 62 14.88 -3.15 15.01
N THR A 63 13.54 -3.13 15.01
CA THR A 63 12.77 -2.79 16.20
C THR A 63 12.91 -3.87 17.27
N GLU A 64 12.88 -5.15 16.92
CA GLU A 64 13.10 -6.26 17.86
C GLU A 64 14.48 -6.18 18.53
N ALA A 65 15.50 -5.72 17.80
CA ALA A 65 16.85 -5.54 18.34
C ALA A 65 17.03 -4.28 19.20
N SER A 66 16.19 -3.25 19.01
CA SER A 66 16.45 -1.89 19.51
C SER A 66 15.38 -1.33 20.45
N CYS A 67 14.22 -1.97 20.53
CA CYS A 67 13.06 -1.51 21.29
C CYS A 67 12.75 -2.45 22.46
N SER A 68 12.15 -1.90 23.52
CA SER A 68 11.53 -2.73 24.57
C SER A 68 10.24 -3.39 24.06
N GLU A 69 9.74 -4.42 24.74
CA GLU A 69 8.44 -5.04 24.39
C GLU A 69 7.29 -4.02 24.36
N GLN A 70 7.29 -3.06 25.29
CA GLN A 70 6.30 -2.00 25.33
C GLN A 70 6.44 -1.04 24.13
N ASP A 71 7.67 -0.71 23.74
CA ASP A 71 7.93 0.11 22.56
C ASP A 71 7.58 -0.62 21.26
N LEU A 72 7.74 -1.95 21.20
CA LEU A 72 7.32 -2.75 20.05
C LEU A 72 5.82 -2.64 19.82
N GLN A 73 5.01 -2.76 20.87
CA GLN A 73 3.55 -2.60 20.77
C GLN A 73 3.16 -1.19 20.32
N ALA A 74 3.83 -0.15 20.85
CA ALA A 74 3.60 1.23 20.43
C ALA A 74 4.01 1.46 18.96
N ALA A 75 5.12 0.87 18.52
CA ALA A 75 5.59 0.95 17.14
C ALA A 75 4.64 0.25 16.16
N GLU A 76 4.11 -0.92 16.53
CA GLU A 76 3.13 -1.66 15.73
C GLU A 76 1.82 -0.87 15.60
N ALA A 77 1.33 -0.28 16.70
CA ALA A 77 0.15 0.57 16.68
C ALA A 77 0.37 1.80 15.77
N ALA A 78 1.52 2.46 15.89
CA ALA A 78 1.87 3.61 15.06
C ALA A 78 1.99 3.26 13.57
N GLY A 79 2.61 2.10 13.26
CA GLY A 79 2.73 1.58 11.90
C GLY A 79 1.37 1.26 11.30
N THR A 80 0.53 0.55 12.05
CA THR A 80 -0.83 0.21 11.63
C THR A 80 -1.67 1.46 11.36
N ALA A 81 -1.65 2.45 12.26
CA ALA A 81 -2.34 3.71 12.07
C ALA A 81 -1.83 4.49 10.84
N THR A 82 -0.52 4.45 10.59
CA THR A 82 0.10 5.06 9.41
C THR A 82 -0.40 4.41 8.11
N CYS A 83 -0.47 3.08 8.07
CA CYS A 83 -0.97 2.35 6.90
C CYS A 83 -2.47 2.55 6.69
N GLN A 84 -3.26 2.54 7.77
CA GLN A 84 -4.70 2.81 7.69
C GLN A 84 -4.99 4.22 7.14
N ALA A 85 -4.22 5.23 7.56
CA ALA A 85 -4.33 6.58 7.02
C ALA A 85 -3.98 6.66 5.52
N ALA A 86 -3.20 5.71 5.00
CA ALA A 86 -2.90 5.55 3.58
C ALA A 86 -3.89 4.64 2.83
N GLY A 87 -4.98 4.20 3.48
CA GLY A 87 -5.98 3.31 2.89
C GLY A 87 -5.59 1.83 2.87
N VAL A 88 -4.56 1.43 3.63
CA VAL A 88 -4.10 0.04 3.71
C VAL A 88 -4.42 -0.54 5.08
N ASN A 89 -5.23 -1.59 5.13
CA ASN A 89 -5.37 -2.44 6.30
C ASN A 89 -4.39 -3.62 6.15
N LEU A 90 -3.41 -3.75 7.04
CA LEU A 90 -2.36 -4.76 6.91
C LEU A 90 -2.87 -6.20 7.09
N GLN A 91 -3.95 -6.39 7.86
CA GLN A 91 -4.56 -7.70 8.09
C GLN A 91 -5.45 -8.12 6.93
N GLU A 92 -6.21 -7.16 6.38
CA GLU A 92 -7.12 -7.38 5.26
C GLU A 92 -6.95 -6.27 4.23
N PRO A 93 -5.93 -6.35 3.36
CA PRO A 93 -5.59 -5.25 2.45
C PRO A 93 -6.70 -4.98 1.43
N PHE A 94 -7.29 -6.05 0.88
CA PHE A 94 -8.41 -5.91 -0.05
C PHE A 94 -9.74 -5.88 0.70
N PRO A 95 -10.66 -4.96 0.33
CA PRO A 95 -12.01 -4.95 0.87
C PRO A 95 -12.75 -6.23 0.48
N ALA A 96 -13.79 -6.59 1.24
CA ALA A 96 -14.54 -7.84 1.06
C ALA A 96 -15.05 -8.06 -0.38
N CYS A 97 -15.45 -7.00 -1.08
CA CYS A 97 -15.91 -7.09 -2.47
C CYS A 97 -14.79 -7.47 -3.47
N ALA A 98 -13.53 -7.19 -3.15
CA ALA A 98 -12.37 -7.46 -4.00
C ALA A 98 -11.69 -8.79 -3.68
N GLN A 99 -11.86 -9.33 -2.47
CA GLN A 99 -11.31 -10.62 -2.05
C GLN A 99 -11.61 -11.78 -3.05
N PRO A 100 -12.85 -11.99 -3.55
CA PRO A 100 -13.09 -13.06 -4.51
C PRO A 100 -12.42 -12.81 -5.86
N CYS A 101 -12.16 -11.56 -6.24
CA CYS A 101 -11.50 -11.23 -7.50
C CYS A 101 -10.03 -11.66 -7.48
N VAL A 102 -9.32 -11.43 -6.38
CA VAL A 102 -7.92 -11.83 -6.23
C VAL A 102 -7.79 -13.33 -5.95
N ALA A 103 -8.68 -13.90 -5.13
CA ALA A 103 -8.61 -15.31 -4.75
C ALA A 103 -8.87 -16.29 -5.90
N ASN A 104 -9.69 -15.89 -6.89
CA ASN A 104 -10.02 -16.72 -8.05
C ASN A 104 -9.09 -16.47 -9.25
N ALA A 105 -8.20 -15.48 -9.17
CA ALA A 105 -7.29 -15.18 -10.24
C ALA A 105 -6.19 -16.25 -10.33
N ASN A 106 -5.86 -16.65 -11.55
CA ASN A 106 -4.76 -17.55 -11.82
C ASN A 106 -3.93 -17.02 -12.98
N SER A 107 -2.63 -17.28 -12.93
CA SER A 107 -1.75 -17.11 -14.08
C SER A 107 -1.36 -18.49 -14.58
N SER A 108 -1.35 -18.66 -15.90
CA SER A 108 -0.81 -19.86 -16.55
C SER A 108 0.70 -19.79 -16.76
N THR A 109 1.32 -18.64 -16.47
CA THR A 109 2.73 -18.36 -16.80
C THR A 109 3.59 -17.95 -15.59
N CYS A 110 2.96 -17.50 -14.51
CA CYS A 110 3.64 -17.11 -13.27
C CYS A 110 3.34 -18.08 -12.13
N ALA A 111 4.32 -18.26 -11.23
CA ALA A 111 4.08 -18.94 -9.96
C ALA A 111 3.15 -18.09 -9.08
N ALA A 112 2.39 -18.74 -8.20
CA ALA A 112 1.40 -18.07 -7.35
C ALA A 112 2.03 -17.14 -6.29
N ASP A 113 3.32 -17.29 -6.00
CA ASP A 113 4.11 -16.50 -5.07
C ASP A 113 5.10 -15.54 -5.78
N ASP A 114 5.11 -15.51 -7.11
CA ASP A 114 5.92 -14.57 -7.89
C ASP A 114 5.12 -13.30 -8.21
N ASP A 115 4.92 -12.47 -7.19
CA ASP A 115 4.18 -11.19 -7.30
C ASP A 115 4.74 -10.29 -8.40
N THR A 116 6.05 -10.34 -8.66
CA THR A 116 6.68 -9.54 -9.73
C THR A 116 6.24 -10.02 -11.11
N CYS A 117 6.20 -11.34 -11.34
CA CYS A 117 5.67 -11.92 -12.57
C CYS A 117 4.17 -11.68 -12.68
N LEU A 118 3.40 -11.96 -11.63
CA LEU A 118 1.95 -11.79 -11.59
C LEU A 118 1.53 -10.36 -11.93
N CYS A 119 2.20 -9.35 -11.34
CA CYS A 119 1.95 -7.95 -11.64
C CYS A 119 2.29 -7.53 -13.08
N LYS A 120 3.15 -8.28 -13.78
CA LYS A 120 3.48 -8.05 -15.19
C LYS A 120 2.59 -8.82 -16.16
N ASP A 121 1.84 -9.81 -15.68
CA ASP A 121 0.97 -10.63 -16.53
C ASP A 121 -0.37 -9.94 -16.77
N PRO A 122 -0.65 -9.42 -17.98
CA PRO A 122 -1.91 -8.76 -18.28
C PRO A 122 -3.11 -9.73 -18.23
N ASN A 123 -2.88 -11.04 -18.41
CA ASN A 123 -3.94 -12.05 -18.31
C ASN A 123 -4.28 -12.38 -16.86
N TYR A 124 -3.42 -11.99 -15.92
CA TYR A 124 -3.69 -12.08 -14.48
C TYR A 124 -4.32 -10.78 -13.98
N ILE A 125 -3.66 -9.64 -14.20
CA ILE A 125 -4.12 -8.35 -13.66
C ILE A 125 -5.41 -7.87 -14.33
N GLY A 126 -5.55 -8.02 -15.66
CA GLY A 126 -6.72 -7.54 -16.38
C GLY A 126 -8.06 -8.09 -15.84
N PRO A 127 -8.21 -9.42 -15.70
CA PRO A 127 -9.41 -10.02 -15.11
C PRO A 127 -9.66 -9.61 -13.66
N ILE A 128 -8.62 -9.48 -12.83
CA ILE A 128 -8.76 -9.01 -11.43
C ILE A 128 -9.36 -7.61 -11.41
N VAL A 129 -8.76 -6.68 -12.15
CA VAL A 129 -9.22 -5.29 -12.18
C VAL A 129 -10.66 -5.23 -12.69
N LYS A 130 -10.98 -5.94 -13.78
CA LYS A 130 -12.36 -6.00 -14.29
C LYS A 130 -13.35 -6.53 -13.25
N CYS A 131 -12.98 -7.58 -12.53
CA CYS A 131 -13.80 -8.12 -11.44
C CYS A 131 -14.00 -7.10 -10.33
N ILE A 132 -12.95 -6.41 -9.89
CA ILE A 132 -13.00 -5.37 -8.84
C ILE A 132 -13.94 -4.24 -9.26
N HIS A 133 -13.83 -3.73 -10.50
CA HIS A 133 -14.71 -2.67 -11.00
C HIS A 133 -16.18 -3.08 -11.07
N SER A 134 -16.46 -4.37 -11.30
CA SER A 134 -17.83 -4.90 -11.31
C SER A 134 -18.40 -5.21 -9.93
N SER A 135 -17.55 -5.49 -8.94
CA SER A 135 -17.94 -5.99 -7.62
C SER A 135 -17.86 -4.95 -6.52
N CYS A 136 -16.99 -3.96 -6.67
CA CYS A 136 -16.73 -2.90 -5.70
C CYS A 136 -17.26 -1.56 -6.19
N SER A 137 -17.55 -0.65 -5.26
CA SER A 137 -17.96 0.73 -5.58
C SER A 137 -17.52 1.70 -4.48
N GLY A 138 -17.58 2.99 -4.76
CA GLY A 138 -17.26 4.04 -3.78
C GLY A 138 -15.87 3.87 -3.17
N GLN A 139 -15.80 3.92 -1.84
CA GLN A 139 -14.54 3.81 -1.11
C GLN A 139 -13.88 2.44 -1.27
N ASP A 140 -14.65 1.36 -1.36
CA ASP A 140 -14.07 0.02 -1.52
C ASP A 140 -13.36 -0.13 -2.85
N LEU A 141 -13.91 0.44 -3.93
CA LEU A 141 -13.24 0.46 -5.23
C LEU A 141 -11.92 1.25 -5.15
N THR A 142 -11.94 2.42 -4.52
CA THR A 142 -10.75 3.26 -4.34
C THR A 142 -9.68 2.54 -3.50
N THR A 143 -10.07 1.86 -2.44
CA THR A 143 -9.18 1.06 -1.59
C THR A 143 -8.58 -0.10 -2.38
N ALA A 144 -9.40 -0.85 -3.13
CA ALA A 144 -8.94 -1.99 -3.92
C ALA A 144 -7.93 -1.58 -5.01
N GLU A 145 -8.17 -0.47 -5.71
CA GLU A 145 -7.23 0.10 -6.68
C GLU A 145 -5.93 0.58 -6.00
N THR A 146 -6.05 1.27 -4.87
CA THR A 146 -4.89 1.76 -4.09
C THR A 146 -4.00 0.59 -3.68
N VAL A 147 -4.59 -0.44 -3.09
CA VAL A 147 -3.89 -1.63 -2.58
C VAL A 147 -3.30 -2.45 -3.73
N GLY A 148 -4.07 -2.72 -4.79
CA GLY A 148 -3.59 -3.50 -5.93
C GLY A 148 -2.40 -2.83 -6.63
N THR A 149 -2.49 -1.52 -6.87
CA THR A 149 -1.38 -0.79 -7.51
C THR A 149 -0.17 -0.65 -6.57
N ALA A 150 -0.39 -0.41 -5.27
CA ALA A 150 0.67 -0.31 -4.28
C ALA A 150 1.43 -1.63 -4.08
N LEU A 151 0.71 -2.77 -4.06
CA LEU A 151 1.31 -4.10 -3.95
C LEU A 151 2.25 -4.40 -5.13
N CYS A 152 1.83 -4.07 -6.35
CA CYS A 152 2.69 -4.23 -7.51
C CYS A 152 3.89 -3.28 -7.48
N ARG A 153 3.69 -2.02 -7.05
CA ARG A 153 4.81 -1.08 -6.90
C ARG A 153 5.81 -1.56 -5.84
N ALA A 154 5.35 -2.21 -4.77
CA ALA A 154 6.21 -2.82 -3.75
C ALA A 154 7.06 -3.98 -4.31
N ASN A 155 6.64 -4.57 -5.43
CA ASN A 155 7.39 -5.55 -6.22
C ASN A 155 8.10 -4.94 -7.44
N GLY A 156 8.15 -3.61 -7.55
CA GLY A 156 8.87 -2.88 -8.59
C GLY A 156 8.14 -2.81 -9.93
N VAL A 157 6.82 -3.00 -9.93
CA VAL A 157 5.97 -2.98 -11.12
C VAL A 157 4.90 -1.91 -10.99
N ASP A 158 4.85 -0.97 -11.94
CA ASP A 158 3.77 0.02 -11.99
C ASP A 158 2.66 -0.44 -12.96
N ILE A 159 1.48 -0.69 -12.42
CA ILE A 159 0.28 -1.13 -13.17
C ILE A 159 -0.78 -0.03 -13.30
N THR A 160 -0.45 1.22 -12.98
CA THR A 160 -1.42 2.34 -12.95
C THR A 160 -2.16 2.50 -14.28
N SER A 161 -1.48 2.29 -15.41
CA SER A 161 -2.07 2.35 -16.74
C SER A 161 -3.11 1.23 -16.99
N ILE A 162 -2.89 0.04 -16.44
CA ILE A 162 -3.80 -1.11 -16.57
C ILE A 162 -5.05 -0.87 -15.73
N ALA A 163 -4.88 -0.38 -14.50
CA ALA A 163 -5.99 -0.02 -13.61
C ALA A 163 -6.90 1.05 -14.23
N GLN A 164 -6.32 2.10 -14.81
CA GLN A 164 -7.07 3.17 -15.48
C GLN A 164 -7.79 2.70 -16.75
N SER A 165 -7.20 1.76 -17.50
CA SER A 165 -7.80 1.27 -18.74
C SER A 165 -9.07 0.45 -18.51
N ALA A 166 -9.15 -0.27 -17.39
CA ALA A 166 -10.33 -1.03 -17.01
C ALA A 166 -11.46 -0.16 -16.44
N ALA A 167 -11.14 1.00 -15.85
CA ALA A 167 -12.12 1.97 -15.38
C ALA A 167 -12.93 2.64 -16.51
N ALA A 168 -12.40 2.62 -17.74
CA ALA A 168 -13.00 3.25 -18.91
C ALA A 168 -13.79 2.27 -19.80
N ALA A 169 -13.82 0.97 -19.47
CA ALA A 169 -14.43 -0.10 -20.25
C ALA A 169 -15.75 -0.60 -19.62
#